data_AF-A0A8J4XVU5-F1
#
_entry.id   AF-A0A8J4XVU5-F1
#
_cell.length_a   1.000
_cell.length_b   1.000
_cell.length_c   1.000
_cell.angle_alpha   90.00
_cell.angle_beta   90.00
_cell.angle_gamma   90.00
#
_symmetry.space_group_name_H-M   'P 1'
#
loop_
_entity.id
_entity.type
_entity.pdbx_description
1 polymer ?
#
loop_
_entity_poly.entity_id
_entity_poly.type
_entity_poly.pdbx_seq_one_letter_code
_entity_poly.pdbx_strand_id
1 'polypeptide(L)'
;MGDNERALLTLPPRLGGMGITSPERLADEENLNSINLTSSLIEKIIAQDANGETEQNVILELKKTISRNRQSAQVESLERLKGVLPDDTVRKIHTAQETGASTG
;
A
#
# COMPACT_ATOMS: atom_id res chain seq x y z
N MET A 1 20.34 -10.35 7.04
CA MET A 1 19.06 -10.13 6.34
C MET A 1 19.31 -9.20 5.17
N GLY A 2 19.21 -9.72 3.95
CA GLY A 2 19.43 -8.94 2.73
C GLY A 2 18.23 -8.03 2.40
N ASP A 3 18.45 -7.01 1.58
CA ASP A 3 17.39 -6.05 1.23
C ASP A 3 16.20 -6.70 0.50
N ASN A 4 16.46 -7.76 -0.26
CA ASN A 4 15.42 -8.55 -0.94
C ASN A 4 14.55 -9.35 0.05
N GLU A 5 15.14 -9.90 1.11
CA GLU A 5 14.40 -10.60 2.16
C GLU A 5 13.53 -9.63 2.96
N ARG A 6 14.06 -8.45 3.29
CA ARG A 6 13.27 -7.39 3.95
C ARG A 6 12.13 -6.92 3.06
N ALA A 7 12.39 -6.72 1.77
CA ALA A 7 11.35 -6.35 0.81
C ALA A 7 10.25 -7.42 0.71
N LEU A 8 10.61 -8.71 0.70
CA LEU A 8 9.64 -9.81 0.73
C LEU A 8 8.78 -9.76 2.01
N LEU A 9 9.38 -9.53 3.18
CA LEU A 9 8.63 -9.43 4.44
C LEU A 9 7.62 -8.27 4.48
N THR A 10 7.91 -7.19 3.75
CA THR A 10 7.00 -6.03 3.66
C THR A 10 5.77 -6.29 2.80
N LEU A 11 5.82 -7.29 1.91
CA LEU A 11 4.66 -7.68 1.11
C LEU A 11 3.59 -8.32 2.00
N PRO A 12 2.30 -8.25 1.62
CA PRO A 12 1.24 -8.91 2.37
C PRO A 12 1.34 -10.45 2.28
N PRO A 13 0.73 -11.18 3.23
CA PRO A 13 0.73 -12.65 3.23
C PRO A 13 0.22 -13.30 1.94
N ARG A 14 -0.80 -12.71 1.31
CA ARG A 14 -1.33 -13.17 0.00
C ARG A 14 -0.31 -13.09 -1.14
N LEU A 15 0.80 -12.37 -0.95
CA LEU A 15 1.93 -12.26 -1.89
C LEU A 15 3.19 -12.94 -1.32
N GLY A 16 3.04 -13.80 -0.30
CA GLY A 16 4.14 -14.55 0.32
C GLY A 16 5.00 -13.76 1.32
N GLY A 17 4.58 -12.55 1.69
CA GLY A 17 5.25 -11.75 2.73
C GLY A 17 4.58 -11.85 4.12
N MET A 18 4.87 -10.90 5.01
CA MET A 18 4.30 -10.86 6.38
C MET A 18 3.54 -9.57 6.69
N GLY A 19 3.48 -8.62 5.76
CA GLY A 19 2.84 -7.31 5.96
C GLY A 19 3.59 -6.44 6.96
N ILE A 20 4.88 -6.69 7.19
CA ILE A 20 5.69 -5.90 8.12
C ILE A 20 6.00 -4.58 7.46
N THR A 21 5.36 -3.51 7.91
CA THR A 21 5.56 -2.18 7.34
C THR A 21 6.99 -1.68 7.59
N SER A 22 7.53 -0.93 6.64
CA SER A 22 8.78 -0.19 6.79
C SER A 22 8.42 1.29 6.94
N PRO A 23 8.33 1.83 8.17
CA PRO A 23 7.87 3.20 8.39
C PRO A 23 8.73 4.24 7.67
N GLU A 24 10.04 4.03 7.63
CA GLU A 24 10.99 4.91 6.92
C GLU A 24 10.67 5.00 5.42
N ARG A 25 10.41 3.88 4.76
CA ARG A 25 10.11 3.85 3.31
C ARG A 25 8.73 4.41 2.99
N LEU A 26 7.80 4.35 3.94
CA LEU A 26 6.41 4.79 3.76
C LEU A 26 6.21 6.25 4.18
N ALA A 27 7.11 6.83 4.97
CA ALA A 27 6.90 8.14 5.61
C ALA A 27 6.58 9.24 4.60
N ASP A 28 7.36 9.35 3.52
CA ASP A 28 7.17 10.39 2.50
C ASP A 28 5.85 10.20 1.75
N GLU A 29 5.53 8.96 1.37
CA GLU A 29 4.29 8.63 0.64
C GLU A 29 3.05 8.85 1.53
N GLU A 30 3.08 8.41 2.78
CA GLU A 30 2.00 8.61 3.74
C GLU A 30 1.80 10.09 4.09
N ASN A 31 2.87 10.86 4.20
CA ASN A 31 2.79 12.30 4.39
C ASN A 31 2.12 12.99 3.20
N LEU A 32 2.54 12.67 1.98
CA LEU A 32 1.94 13.22 0.76
C LEU A 32 0.46 12.84 0.64
N ASN A 33 0.12 11.57 0.90
CA ASN A 33 -1.26 11.09 0.90
C ASN A 33 -2.11 11.83 1.95
N SER A 34 -1.57 12.06 3.14
CA SER A 34 -2.23 12.80 4.22
C SER A 34 -2.52 14.25 3.82
N ILE A 35 -1.52 14.94 3.26
CA ILE A 35 -1.67 16.31 2.74
C ILE A 35 -2.75 16.35 1.66
N ASN A 36 -2.70 15.45 0.68
CA ASN A 36 -3.67 15.40 -0.40
C ASN A 36 -5.09 15.14 0.11
N LEU A 37 -5.25 14.21 1.05
CA LEU A 37 -6.55 13.84 1.61
C LEU A 37 -7.17 14.97 2.46
N THR A 38 -6.33 15.78 3.10
CA THR A 38 -6.75 16.85 4.01
C THR A 38 -6.80 18.23 3.36
N SER A 39 -6.25 18.39 2.16
CA SER A 39 -6.17 19.66 1.40
C SER A 39 -7.49 20.45 1.41
N SER A 40 -8.59 19.83 1.00
CA SER A 40 -9.91 20.46 0.95
C SER A 40 -10.40 20.92 2.34
N LEU A 41 -10.10 20.17 3.40
CA LEU A 41 -10.44 20.57 4.77
C LEU A 41 -9.58 21.77 5.21
N ILE A 42 -8.29 21.77 4.88
CA ILE A 42 -7.37 22.88 5.18
C ILE A 42 -7.88 24.17 4.52
N GLU A 43 -8.28 24.12 3.25
CA GLU A 43 -8.83 25.27 2.53
C GLU A 43 -10.10 25.82 3.19
N LYS A 44 -11.00 24.94 3.64
CA LYS A 44 -12.23 25.33 4.35
C LYS A 44 -11.95 25.99 5.69
N ILE A 45 -10.97 25.47 6.43
CA ILE A 45 -10.53 26.06 7.71
C ILE A 45 -9.97 27.47 7.45
N ILE A 46 -9.13 27.65 6.44
CA ILE A 46 -8.56 28.94 6.07
C ILE A 46 -9.66 29.94 5.66
N ALA A 47 -10.66 29.48 4.91
CA ALA A 47 -11.80 30.28 4.49
C ALA A 47 -12.80 30.58 5.63
N GLN A 48 -12.62 29.99 6.81
CA GLN A 48 -13.57 30.04 7.92
C GLN A 48 -14.99 29.61 7.49
N ASP A 49 -15.07 28.59 6.64
CA ASP A 49 -16.34 28.05 6.14
C ASP A 49 -17.18 27.54 7.33
N ALA A 50 -18.26 28.26 7.65
CA ALA A 50 -19.13 27.98 8.79
C ALA A 50 -19.86 26.63 8.68
N ASN A 51 -19.97 26.08 7.46
CA ASN A 51 -20.65 24.80 7.23
C ASN A 51 -19.67 23.63 7.25
N GLY A 52 -18.38 23.86 6.92
CA GLY A 52 -17.31 22.87 7.06
C GLY A 52 -17.51 21.56 6.29
N GLU A 53 -18.46 21.49 5.36
CA GLU A 53 -18.83 20.26 4.67
C GLU A 53 -17.73 19.87 3.69
N THR A 54 -17.03 18.77 3.96
CA THR A 54 -16.06 18.20 3.03
C THR A 54 -16.76 17.23 2.07
N GLU A 55 -16.34 17.23 0.80
CA GLU A 55 -16.87 16.30 -0.20
C GLU A 55 -16.43 14.85 0.09
N GLN A 56 -17.21 14.15 0.91
CA GLN A 56 -16.89 12.80 1.37
C GLN A 56 -16.70 11.80 0.22
N ASN A 57 -17.43 11.97 -0.88
CA ASN A 57 -17.29 11.14 -2.08
C ASN A 57 -15.90 11.30 -2.71
N VAL A 58 -15.37 12.53 -2.77
CA VAL A 58 -14.02 12.79 -3.30
C VAL A 58 -12.96 12.19 -2.38
N ILE A 59 -13.11 12.35 -1.07
CA ILE A 59 -12.22 11.73 -0.08
C ILE A 59 -12.22 10.20 -0.22
N LEU A 60 -13.39 9.60 -0.43
CA LEU A 60 -13.53 8.16 -0.62
C LEU A 60 -12.86 7.68 -1.90
N GLU A 61 -13.01 8.40 -3.02
CA GLU A 61 -12.32 8.08 -4.27
C GLU A 61 -10.80 8.24 -4.18
N LEU A 62 -10.32 9.26 -3.45
CA LEU A 62 -8.90 9.42 -3.15
C LEU A 62 -8.36 8.22 -2.35
N LYS A 63 -9.05 7.80 -1.29
CA LYS A 63 -8.70 6.61 -0.50
C LYS A 63 -8.65 5.35 -1.36
N LYS A 64 -9.63 5.14 -2.24
CA LYS A 64 -9.64 4.01 -3.18
C LYS A 64 -8.46 4.06 -4.15
N THR A 65 -8.10 5.26 -4.62
CA THR A 65 -6.97 5.45 -5.54
C THR A 65 -5.65 5.12 -4.85
N ILE A 66 -5.44 5.61 -3.62
CA ILE A 66 -4.27 5.28 -2.79
C ILE A 66 -4.17 3.76 -2.58
N SER A 67 -5.27 3.11 -2.23
CA SER A 67 -5.32 1.65 -2.03
C SER A 67 -4.94 0.88 -3.31
N ARG A 68 -5.49 1.28 -4.47
CA ARG A 68 -5.17 0.69 -5.77
C ARG A 68 -3.70 0.87 -6.15
N ASN A 69 -3.13 2.04 -5.92
CA ASN A 69 -1.72 2.33 -6.21
C ASN A 69 -0.80 1.46 -5.33
N ARG A 70 -1.11 1.33 -4.03
CA ARG A 70 -0.36 0.45 -3.12
C ARG A 70 -0.42 -1.01 -3.56
N GLN A 71 -1.61 -1.48 -3.93
CA GLN A 71 -1.77 -2.85 -4.42
C GLN A 71 -0.92 -3.10 -5.68
N SER A 72 -0.92 -2.15 -6.61
CA SER A 72 -0.13 -2.24 -7.84
C SER A 72 1.37 -2.25 -7.55
N ALA A 73 1.86 -1.35 -6.69
CA ALA A 73 3.26 -1.30 -6.27
C ALA A 73 3.71 -2.59 -5.56
N GLN A 74 2.85 -3.21 -4.75
CA GLN A 74 3.12 -4.50 -4.09
C GLN A 74 3.27 -5.63 -5.12
N VAL A 75 2.43 -5.66 -6.15
CA VAL A 75 2.51 -6.66 -7.23
C VAL A 75 3.78 -6.46 -8.04
N GLU A 76 4.11 -5.23 -8.43
CA GLU A 76 5.36 -4.91 -9.14
C GLU A 76 6.61 -5.28 -8.31
N SER A 77 6.58 -5.01 -7.02
CA SER A 77 7.65 -5.39 -6.09
C SER A 77 7.83 -6.91 -6.04
N LEU A 78 6.73 -7.67 -6.01
CA LEU A 78 6.78 -9.13 -6.06
C LEU A 78 7.42 -9.64 -7.36
N GLU A 79 7.01 -9.10 -8.51
CA GLU A 79 7.57 -9.53 -9.80
C GLU A 79 9.08 -9.25 -9.91
N ARG A 80 9.55 -8.11 -9.38
CA ARG A 80 10.99 -7.84 -9.27
C ARG A 80 11.70 -8.85 -8.36
N LEU A 81 11.09 -9.19 -7.21
CA LEU A 81 11.66 -10.13 -6.26
C LEU A 81 11.74 -11.56 -6.82
N LYS A 82 10.74 -12.01 -7.60
CA LYS A 82 10.76 -13.31 -8.26
C LYS A 82 11.98 -13.51 -9.17
N GLY A 83 12.50 -12.44 -9.78
CA GLY A 83 13.69 -12.50 -10.63
C GLY A 83 15.03 -12.64 -9.88
N VAL A 84 15.04 -12.45 -8.55
CA VAL A 84 16.28 -12.45 -7.74
C VAL A 84 16.23 -13.42 -6.56
N LEU A 85 15.05 -13.93 -6.21
CA LEU A 85 14.87 -14.88 -5.12
C LEU A 85 15.17 -16.32 -5.59
N PRO A 86 15.58 -17.22 -4.68
CA PRO A 86 15.74 -18.64 -4.98
C PRO A 86 14.42 -19.28 -5.44
N ASP A 87 14.51 -20.25 -6.35
CA ASP A 87 13.35 -20.97 -6.91
C ASP A 87 12.44 -21.58 -5.84
N ASP A 88 13.01 -22.09 -4.74
CA ASP A 88 12.24 -22.64 -3.62
C ASP A 88 11.35 -21.56 -2.95
N THR A 89 11.88 -20.35 -2.80
CA THR A 89 11.13 -19.21 -2.26
C THR A 89 10.03 -18.77 -3.22
N VAL A 90 10.31 -18.74 -4.53
CA VAL A 90 9.31 -18.41 -5.57
C VAL A 90 8.18 -19.44 -5.59
N ARG A 91 8.48 -20.73 -5.45
CA ARG A 91 7.46 -21.79 -5.36
C ARG A 91 6.56 -21.59 -4.14
N LYS A 92 7.12 -21.30 -2.97
CA LYS A 92 6.34 -21.03 -1.75
C LYS A 92 5.43 -19.82 -1.89
N ILE A 93 5.88 -18.77 -2.56
CA ILE A 93 5.05 -17.60 -2.91
C ILE A 93 3.87 -18.02 -3.77
N HIS A 94 4.09 -18.84 -4.81
CA HIS A 94 3.01 -19.32 -5.69
C HIS A 94 1.96 -20.11 -4.90
N THR A 95 2.40 -21.01 -4.02
CA THR A 95 1.51 -21.74 -3.11
C THR A 95 0.72 -20.79 -2.20
N ALA A 96 1.36 -19.77 -1.63
CA ALA A 96 0.68 -18.77 -0.79
C ALA A 96 -0.38 -17.96 -1.56
N GLN A 97 -0.14 -17.67 -2.85
CA GLN A 97 -1.11 -17.01 -3.73
C GLN A 97 -2.32 -17.90 -4.00
N GLU A 98 -2.10 -19.20 -4.24
CA GLU A 98 -3.16 -20.18 -4.48
C GLU A 98 -4.00 -20.45 -3.23
N THR A 99 -3.37 -20.61 -2.05
CA THR A 99 -4.07 -20.87 -0.79
C THR A 99 -4.72 -19.61 -0.22
N GLY A 100 -4.10 -18.44 -0.42
CA GLY A 100 -4.61 -17.14 0.03
C GLY A 100 -5.81 -16.64 -0.79
N ALA A 101 -6.06 -17.22 -1.97
CA ALA A 101 -7.25 -16.95 -2.78
C ALA A 101 -8.48 -17.78 -2.36
N SER A 102 -8.31 -18.77 -1.49
CA SER A 102 -9.37 -19.70 -1.07
C SER A 102 -9.85 -19.42 0.35
N THR A 103 -10.40 -18.23 0.60
CA THR A 103 -11.45 -17.93 1.61
C THR A 103 -11.68 -16.42 1.64
N GLY A 104 -12.65 -15.98 0.84
CA GLY A 104 -13.26 -14.66 0.87
C GLY A 104 -14.73 -14.81 0.50
#